data_AF-V7FB04-F1
#
_entry.id   AF-V7FB04-F1
#
_cell.length_a   1.000
_cell.length_b   1.000
_cell.length_c   1.000
_cell.angle_alpha   90.00
_cell.angle_beta   90.00
_cell.angle_gamma   90.00
#
_symmetry.space_group_name_H-M   'P 1'
#
loop_
_entity.id
_entity.type
_entity.pdbx_description
1 polymer ?
#
loop_
_entity_poly.entity_id
_entity_poly.type
_entity_poly.pdbx_seq_one_letter_code
_entity_poly.pdbx_strand_id
1 'polypeptide(L)'
;MVLDKGVVLDGIVMWTEGVARPHGSLMYKCPAGDVTGDELAACTVWEGVIYTADDQGNIALLPGEGKDAPKKLILPDLGASLQMSAAYGANGFSKVPWDVFALKGCQE
;
A
#
# COMPACT_ATOMS: atom_id res chain seq x y z
N MET A 1 -3.18 -5.60 3.08
CA MET A 1 -1.96 -5.58 3.93
C MET A 1 -2.35 -5.84 5.37
N VAL A 2 -1.67 -6.74 6.07
CA VAL A 2 -1.95 -7.04 7.49
C VAL A 2 -0.84 -6.47 8.35
N LEU A 3 -1.22 -5.67 9.34
CA LEU A 3 -0.34 -5.07 10.34
C LEU A 3 -0.58 -5.71 11.72
N ASP A 4 0.20 -5.29 12.72
CA ASP A 4 -0.02 -5.76 14.08
C ASP A 4 -1.41 -5.36 14.64
N LYS A 5 -1.80 -5.94 15.77
CA LYS A 5 -3.09 -5.69 16.44
C LYS A 5 -4.33 -5.96 15.57
N GLY A 6 -4.17 -6.77 14.51
CA GLY A 6 -5.26 -7.16 13.60
C GLY A 6 -5.72 -6.04 12.67
N VAL A 7 -4.93 -4.98 12.48
CA VAL A 7 -5.23 -3.94 11.50
C VAL A 7 -5.01 -4.48 10.10
N VAL A 8 -6.07 -4.43 9.28
CA VAL A 8 -6.04 -4.85 7.89
C VAL A 8 -6.34 -3.64 7.01
N LEU A 9 -5.49 -3.43 6.02
CA LEU A 9 -5.69 -2.42 4.98
C LEU A 9 -6.07 -3.12 3.68
N ASP A 10 -7.15 -2.69 3.06
CA ASP A 10 -7.52 -3.10 1.72
C ASP A 10 -6.65 -2.33 0.72
N GLY A 11 -6.20 -3.01 -0.33
CA GLY A 11 -5.27 -2.42 -1.28
C GLY A 11 -5.71 -2.66 -2.71
N ILE A 12 -5.58 -1.62 -3.52
CA ILE A 12 -5.79 -1.69 -4.97
C ILE A 12 -4.61 -1.04 -5.69
N VAL A 13 -4.26 -1.56 -6.85
CA VAL A 13 -3.29 -0.95 -7.76
C VAL A 13 -3.93 -0.76 -9.11
N MET A 14 -3.86 0.46 -9.63
CA MET A 14 -4.33 0.82 -10.96
C MET A 14 -3.21 1.50 -11.74
N TRP A 15 -3.12 1.20 -13.03
CA TRP A 15 -2.20 1.90 -13.91
C TRP A 15 -2.81 3.20 -14.39
N THR A 16 -2.11 4.31 -14.21
CA THR A 16 -2.59 5.63 -14.64
C THR A 16 -2.65 5.73 -16.17
N GLU A 17 -3.64 6.45 -16.68
CA GLU A 17 -3.70 6.84 -18.09
C GLU A 17 -2.61 7.90 -18.41
N GLY A 18 -2.18 7.96 -19.68
CA GLY A 18 -1.10 8.85 -20.11
C GLY A 18 0.29 8.28 -19.78
N VAL A 19 1.00 8.90 -18.82
CA VAL A 19 2.29 8.37 -18.36
C VAL A 19 2.01 7.21 -17.40
N ALA A 20 2.08 5.99 -17.91
CA ALA A 20 1.79 4.77 -17.17
C ALA A 20 2.61 4.64 -15.89
N ARG A 21 1.93 4.67 -14.73
CA ARG A 21 2.48 4.42 -13.40
C ARG A 21 1.54 3.50 -12.62
N PRO A 22 2.05 2.51 -11.88
CA PRO A 22 1.25 1.68 -10.98
C PRO A 22 0.92 2.48 -9.71
N HIS A 23 -0.23 3.15 -9.72
CA HIS A 23 -0.73 3.92 -8.60
C HIS A 23 -1.48 2.99 -7.64
N GLY A 24 -0.98 2.86 -6.42
CA GLY A 24 -1.62 2.10 -5.36
C GLY A 24 -2.41 2.99 -4.42
N SER A 25 -3.42 2.41 -3.79
CA SER A 25 -4.17 3.01 -2.69
C SER A 25 -4.35 1.95 -1.59
N LEU A 26 -4.17 2.35 -0.34
CA LEU A 26 -4.40 1.52 0.85
C LEU A 26 -5.48 2.17 1.72
N MET A 27 -6.48 1.39 2.08
CA MET A 27 -7.68 1.87 2.76
C MET A 27 -7.91 1.11 4.08
N TYR A 28 -8.38 1.81 5.10
CA TYR A 28 -8.70 1.22 6.40
C TYR A 28 -10.19 1.38 6.71
N LYS A 29 -10.92 0.25 6.66
CA LYS A 29 -12.34 0.18 7.03
C LYS A 29 -13.19 1.23 6.32
N CYS A 30 -12.94 1.44 5.03
CA CYS A 30 -13.75 2.35 4.25
C CYS A 30 -15.22 1.88 4.21
N PRO A 31 -16.18 2.82 4.28
CA PRO A 31 -17.59 2.49 4.10
C PRO A 31 -17.82 1.93 2.69
N ALA A 32 -18.86 1.12 2.56
CA ALA A 32 -19.28 0.56 1.27
C ALA A 32 -20.60 1.19 0.83
N GLY A 33 -20.86 1.18 -0.48
CA GLY A 33 -22.08 1.73 -1.08
C GLY A 33 -21.86 3.13 -1.66
N ASP A 34 -22.87 3.99 -1.53
CA ASP A 34 -22.79 5.38 -1.94
C ASP A 34 -21.99 6.17 -0.91
N VAL A 35 -20.76 6.51 -1.27
CA VAL A 35 -19.76 7.16 -0.40
C VAL A 35 -19.28 8.44 -1.04
N THR A 36 -19.12 9.48 -0.22
CA THR A 36 -18.58 10.76 -0.66
C THR A 36 -17.06 10.71 -0.81
N GLY A 37 -16.51 11.66 -1.57
CA GLY A 37 -15.06 11.82 -1.69
C GLY A 37 -14.37 12.07 -0.34
N ASP A 38 -15.02 12.83 0.56
CA ASP A 38 -14.47 13.12 1.89
C ASP A 38 -14.45 11.89 2.79
N GLU A 39 -15.47 11.04 2.71
CA GLU A 39 -15.52 9.77 3.44
C GLU A 39 -14.43 8.81 2.95
N LEU A 40 -14.24 8.71 1.64
CA LEU A 40 -13.15 7.93 1.05
C LEU A 40 -11.78 8.49 1.46
N ALA A 41 -11.57 9.80 1.35
CA ALA A 41 -10.31 10.43 1.75
C ALA A 41 -9.99 10.22 3.23
N ALA A 42 -11.00 10.22 4.10
CA ALA A 42 -10.81 10.00 5.54
C ALA A 42 -10.39 8.56 5.90
N CYS A 43 -10.78 7.58 5.08
CA CYS A 43 -10.44 6.16 5.30
C CYS A 43 -9.29 5.67 4.42
N THR A 44 -8.86 6.44 3.42
CA THR A 44 -7.64 6.20 2.66
C THR A 44 -6.41 6.52 3.51
N VAL A 45 -5.58 5.52 3.74
CA VAL A 45 -4.37 5.60 4.56
C VAL A 45 -3.18 6.09 3.75
N TRP A 46 -3.04 5.62 2.51
CA TRP A 46 -1.88 5.90 1.67
C TRP A 46 -2.26 5.83 0.19
N GLU A 47 -1.73 6.75 -0.61
CA GLU A 47 -1.83 6.74 -2.06
C GLU A 47 -0.49 7.12 -2.68
N GLY A 48 -0.10 6.44 -3.76
CA GLY A 48 1.13 6.78 -4.46
C GLY A 48 1.58 5.75 -5.48
N VAL A 49 2.71 6.02 -6.13
CA VAL A 49 3.30 5.07 -7.09
C VAL A 49 4.04 3.96 -6.34
N ILE A 50 3.74 2.72 -6.67
CA ILE A 50 4.46 1.55 -6.14
C ILE A 50 5.68 1.27 -7.01
N TYR A 51 6.83 1.15 -6.36
CA TYR A 51 8.07 0.73 -7.00
C TYR A 51 8.44 -0.68 -6.57
N THR A 52 9.39 -1.26 -7.30
CA THR A 52 9.98 -2.55 -6.99
C THR A 52 11.49 -2.41 -6.91
N ALA A 53 12.12 -3.30 -6.14
CA ALA A 53 13.56 -3.46 -6.15
C ALA A 53 13.93 -4.92 -6.37
N ASP A 54 14.91 -5.15 -7.23
CA ASP A 54 15.52 -6.47 -7.38
C ASP A 54 16.58 -6.75 -6.30
N ASP A 55 17.30 -7.86 -6.44
CA ASP A 55 18.37 -8.26 -5.51
C ASP A 55 19.66 -7.45 -5.69
N GLN A 56 19.81 -6.76 -6.83
CA GLN A 56 20.93 -5.84 -7.09
C GLN A 56 20.63 -4.40 -6.64
N GLY A 57 19.38 -4.13 -6.25
CA GLY A 57 18.93 -2.80 -5.83
C GLY A 57 18.46 -1.91 -6.98
N ASN A 58 18.26 -2.45 -8.18
CA ASN A 58 17.68 -1.69 -9.28
C ASN A 58 16.22 -1.38 -8.99
N ILE A 59 15.82 -0.13 -9.19
CA ILE A 59 14.44 0.33 -8.97
C ILE A 59 13.68 0.33 -10.28
N ALA A 60 12.49 -0.26 -10.28
CA ALA A 60 11.59 -0.28 -11.43
C ALA A 60 10.14 -0.05 -11.00
N LEU A 61 9.25 0.14 -11.97
CA LEU A 61 7.81 0.13 -11.71
C LEU A 61 7.35 -1.29 -11.38
N LEU A 62 6.22 -1.42 -10.70
CA LEU A 62 5.52 -2.69 -10.55
C LEU A 62 5.32 -3.34 -11.93
N PRO A 63 5.63 -4.63 -12.13
CA PRO A 63 5.39 -5.29 -13.40
C PRO A 63 3.88 -5.46 -13.63
N GLY A 64 3.49 -5.49 -14.92
CA GLY A 64 2.11 -5.75 -15.30
C GLY A 64 1.66 -7.19 -14.96
N GLU A 65 0.36 -7.43 -15.08
CA GLU A 65 -0.25 -8.74 -14.86
C GLU A 65 0.42 -9.84 -15.71
N GLY A 66 0.52 -11.06 -15.15
CA GLY A 66 1.12 -12.22 -15.83
C GLY A 66 2.65 -12.24 -15.87
N LYS A 67 3.32 -11.27 -15.24
CA LYS A 67 4.77 -11.26 -15.03
C LYS A 67 5.13 -11.79 -13.64
N ASP A 68 6.39 -12.17 -13.47
CA ASP A 68 6.91 -12.63 -12.19
C ASP A 68 6.69 -11.58 -11.10
N ALA A 69 6.24 -12.05 -9.93
CA ALA A 69 6.08 -11.18 -8.77
C ALA A 69 7.44 -10.60 -8.33
N PRO A 70 7.50 -9.29 -8.04
CA PRO A 70 8.75 -8.66 -7.61
C PRO A 70 9.19 -9.19 -6.25
N LYS A 71 10.51 -9.26 -6.04
CA LYS A 71 11.08 -9.68 -4.75
C LYS A 71 10.84 -8.68 -3.63
N LYS A 72 10.77 -7.39 -3.97
CA LYS A 72 10.49 -6.30 -3.03
C LYS A 72 9.51 -5.32 -3.63
N LEU A 73 8.57 -4.86 -2.80
CA LEU A 73 7.71 -3.71 -3.06
C LEU A 73 8.20 -2.52 -2.25
N ILE A 74 8.07 -1.33 -2.81
CA ILE A 74 8.36 -0.06 -2.16
C ILE A 74 7.10 0.79 -2.24
N LEU A 75 6.58 1.18 -1.08
CA LEU A 75 5.45 2.08 -0.91
C LEU A 75 5.99 3.35 -0.24
N PRO A 76 6.42 4.36 -1.01
CA PRO A 76 7.08 5.53 -0.47
C PRO A 76 6.22 6.23 0.59
N ASP A 77 6.84 6.59 1.73
CA ASP A 77 6.22 7.35 2.81
C ASP A 77 5.05 6.63 3.52
N LEU A 78 4.98 5.29 3.39
CA LEU A 78 3.93 4.50 4.03
C LEU A 78 3.96 4.66 5.54
N GLY A 79 5.15 4.68 6.15
CA GLY A 79 5.29 4.78 7.60
C GLY A 79 4.66 6.06 8.15
N ALA A 80 4.94 7.22 7.54
CA ALA A 80 4.36 8.50 7.94
C ALA A 80 2.85 8.54 7.68
N SER A 81 2.43 8.04 6.51
CA SER A 81 1.02 7.95 6.13
C SER A 81 0.21 7.13 7.15
N LEU A 82 0.76 6.00 7.60
CA LEU A 82 0.18 5.19 8.67
C LEU A 82 0.01 5.95 9.96
N GLN A 83 1.05 6.66 10.43
CA GLN A 83 1.03 7.41 11.69
C GLN A 83 0.00 8.54 11.69
N MET A 84 -0.26 9.15 10.53
CA MET A 84 -1.23 10.23 10.37
C MET A 84 -2.66 9.71 10.16
N SER A 85 -2.84 8.42 9.92
CA SER A 85 -4.13 7.83 9.58
C SER A 85 -4.94 7.35 10.79
N ALA A 86 -6.25 7.17 10.58
CA ALA A 86 -7.13 6.54 11.55
C ALA A 86 -6.72 5.09 11.90
N ALA A 87 -5.96 4.41 11.02
CA ALA A 87 -5.48 3.06 11.27
C ALA A 87 -4.46 2.98 12.41
N TYR A 88 -3.75 4.07 12.70
CA TYR A 88 -2.80 4.14 13.82
C TYR A 88 -3.52 4.01 15.17
N GLY A 89 -4.69 4.65 15.28
CA GLY A 89 -5.49 4.68 16.50
C GLY A 89 -4.76 5.27 17.73
N ALA A 90 -5.44 5.28 18.88
CA ALA A 90 -4.89 5.87 20.11
C ALA A 90 -3.66 5.12 20.66
N ASN A 91 -3.57 3.81 20.39
CA ASN A 91 -2.52 2.95 20.92
C ASN A 91 -1.35 2.73 19.95
N GLY A 92 -1.40 3.34 18.75
CA GLY A 92 -0.42 3.16 17.68
C GLY A 92 -0.22 1.71 17.24
N PHE A 93 0.79 1.49 16.39
CA PHE A 93 1.36 0.18 16.13
C PHE A 93 2.50 -0.13 17.12
N SER A 94 2.77 -1.40 17.40
CA SER A 94 3.98 -1.79 18.16
C SER A 94 5.26 -1.47 17.38
N LYS A 95 5.19 -1.53 16.05
CA LYS A 95 6.21 -1.06 15.13
C LYS A 95 5.54 -0.57 13.85
N VAL A 96 5.82 0.69 13.48
CA VAL A 96 5.42 1.20 12.17
C VAL A 96 6.27 0.50 11.10
N PRO A 97 5.67 -0.10 10.07
CA PRO A 97 6.42 -0.75 9.01
C PRO A 97 7.28 0.28 8.26
N TRP A 98 8.37 -0.21 7.69
CA TRP A 98 9.15 0.57 6.74
C TRP A 98 8.45 0.57 5.37
N ASP A 99 8.93 1.40 4.46
CA ASP A 99 8.36 1.55 3.12
C ASP A 99 8.64 0.34 2.21
N VAL A 100 9.54 -0.57 2.61
CA VAL A 100 10.00 -1.70 1.79
C VAL A 100 9.50 -3.03 2.35
N PHE A 101 8.80 -3.79 1.51
CA PHE A 101 8.25 -5.11 1.82
C PHE A 101 8.91 -6.17 0.95
N ALA A 102 9.48 -7.20 1.57
CA ALA A 102 10.07 -8.33 0.85
C ALA A 102 9.05 -9.47 0.71
N LEU A 103 8.96 -10.04 -0.48
CA LEU A 103 8.18 -11.24 -0.75
C LEU A 103 8.73 -12.40 0.08
N LYS A 104 7.89 -12.96 0.96
CA LYS A 104 8.25 -14.13 1.79
C LYS A 104 7.70 -15.45 1.25
N GLY A 105 6.68 -15.40 0.41
CA GLY A 105 6.04 -16.54 -0.24
C GLY A 105 4.75 -16.12 -0.93
N CYS A 106 4.17 -17.03 -1.72
CA CYS A 106 2.81 -16.88 -2.23
C CYS A 106 1.85 -17.53 -1.22
N GLN A 107 0.71 -16.89 -0.95
CA GLN A 107 -0.34 -17.50 -0.15
C GLN A 107 -1.11 -18.47 -1.07
N GLU A 108 -1.11 -19.76 -0.72
CA GLU A 108 -1.89 -20.81 -1.40
C GLU A 108 -3.38 -20.73 -1.05
#